data_AF-A0A538GN39-F1
#
_entry.id   AF-A0A538GN39-F1
#
_cell.length_a   1.000
_cell.length_b   1.000
_cell.length_c   1.000
_cell.angle_alpha   90.00
_cell.angle_beta   90.00
_cell.angle_gamma   90.00
#
_symmetry.space_group_name_H-M   'P 1'
#
loop_
_entity.id
_entity.type
_entity.pdbx_description
1 polymer ?
#
loop_
_entity_poly.entity_id
_entity_poly.type
_entity_poly.pdbx_seq_one_letter_code
_entity_poly.pdbx_strand_id
1 'polypeptide(L)'
;MNVAIRSPLRRRPDLYVVCSQDGFSFRPLYTGGKCPLCGEPAPGGEPSLPWLLRVDRFWLGLAALVLCSLAMAALVLFTYFRG
;
A
#
# COMPACT_ATOMS: atom_id res chain seq x y z
N MET A 1 -36.11 21.14 -10.50
CA MET A 1 -35.89 19.72 -10.84
C MET A 1 -34.38 19.52 -11.01
N ASN A 2 -33.68 19.05 -9.96
CA ASN A 2 -32.22 18.92 -9.99
C ASN A 2 -31.83 17.53 -10.47
N VAL A 3 -31.21 17.49 -11.64
CA VAL A 3 -30.70 16.27 -12.29
C VAL A 3 -29.47 15.79 -11.53
N ALA A 4 -29.62 14.74 -10.73
CA ALA A 4 -28.49 14.04 -10.12
C ALA A 4 -27.86 13.09 -11.15
N ILE A 5 -26.79 13.54 -11.80
CA ILE A 5 -25.98 12.70 -12.68
C ILE A 5 -25.20 11.71 -11.80
N ARG A 6 -25.80 10.56 -11.48
CA ARG A 6 -25.11 9.43 -10.85
C ARG A 6 -24.29 8.71 -11.93
N SER A 7 -23.13 9.26 -12.26
CA SER A 7 -22.12 8.53 -13.03
C SER A 7 -21.55 7.38 -12.18
N PRO A 8 -21.62 6.11 -12.64
CA PRO A 8 -20.93 5.02 -11.97
C PRO A 8 -19.44 5.13 -12.30
N LEU A 9 -18.72 5.98 -11.56
CA LEU A 9 -17.27 6.04 -11.64
C LEU A 9 -16.72 4.70 -11.17
N ARG A 10 -16.35 3.88 -12.16
CA ARG A 10 -15.64 2.63 -12.03
C ARG A 10 -14.39 2.87 -11.18
N ARG A 11 -14.46 2.37 -9.94
CA ARG A 11 -13.49 2.46 -8.84
C ARG A 11 -12.04 2.34 -9.32
N ARG A 12 -11.34 3.47 -9.42
CA ARG A 12 -9.88 3.53 -9.27
C ARG A 12 -9.61 3.88 -7.80
N PRO A 13 -9.06 2.95 -6.98
CA PRO A 13 -8.78 3.19 -5.56
C PRO A 13 -7.67 4.23 -5.29
N ASP A 14 -7.02 4.74 -6.33
CA ASP A 14 -5.92 5.71 -6.23
C ASP A 14 -6.34 7.19 -6.34
N LEU A 15 -7.63 7.48 -6.47
CA LEU A 15 -8.14 8.85 -6.61
C LEU A 15 -8.39 9.48 -5.23
N TYR A 16 -7.94 10.71 -5.05
CA TYR A 16 -8.36 11.55 -3.93
C TYR A 16 -9.89 11.70 -3.96
N VAL A 17 -10.54 11.53 -2.81
CA VAL A 17 -11.96 11.80 -2.62
C VAL A 17 -12.10 13.07 -1.79
N VAL A 18 -13.12 13.87 -2.11
CA VAL A 18 -13.47 15.07 -1.35
C VAL A 18 -14.64 14.72 -0.45
N CYS A 19 -14.52 15.01 0.84
CA CYS A 19 -15.62 14.80 1.78
C CYS A 19 -16.71 15.87 1.59
N SER A 20 -17.98 15.45 1.66
CA SER A 20 -19.17 16.30 1.53
C SER A 20 -19.39 17.25 2.70
N GLN A 21 -18.88 16.92 3.89
CA GLN A 21 -19.14 17.68 5.11
C GLN A 21 -18.22 18.88 5.28
N ASP A 22 -16.92 18.67 5.10
CA ASP A 22 -15.86 19.64 5.39
C ASP A 22 -15.07 20.06 4.14
N GLY A 23 -15.35 19.44 2.98
CA GLY A 23 -14.62 19.71 1.73
C GLY A 23 -13.18 19.20 1.75
N PHE A 24 -12.79 18.39 2.73
CA PHE A 24 -11.42 17.91 2.85
C PHE A 24 -11.10 16.86 1.80
N SER A 25 -9.97 17.00 1.11
CA SER A 25 -9.51 16.01 0.12
C SER A 25 -8.58 15.00 0.78
N PHE A 26 -8.93 13.71 0.69
CA PHE A 26 -8.17 12.64 1.32
C PHE A 26 -8.09 11.40 0.43
N ARG A 27 -7.14 10.52 0.73
CA ARG A 27 -7.02 9.21 0.06
C ARG A 27 -7.65 8.14 0.94
N PRO A 28 -8.71 7.44 0.47
CA PRO A 28 -9.35 6.35 1.22
C PRO A 28 -8.37 5.24 1.60
N LEU A 29 -7.33 5.05 0.78
CA LEU A 29 -6.28 4.03 0.93
C LEU A 29 -5.52 4.12 2.26
N TYR A 30 -5.28 5.34 2.75
CA TYR A 30 -4.48 5.58 3.94
C TYR A 30 -5.32 5.93 5.17
N THR A 31 -6.64 6.01 5.02
CA THR A 31 -7.58 6.50 6.04
C THR A 31 -8.63 5.46 6.42
N GLY A 32 -8.46 4.20 6.01
CA GLY A 32 -9.44 3.14 6.28
C GLY A 32 -10.80 3.47 5.68
N GLY A 33 -10.82 4.10 4.50
CA GLY A 33 -12.06 4.43 3.79
C GLY A 33 -12.94 5.46 4.49
N LYS A 34 -12.42 6.30 5.41
CA LYS A 34 -13.19 7.34 6.12
C LYS A 34 -12.48 8.69 6.08
N CYS A 35 -13.24 9.78 6.15
CA CYS A 35 -12.67 11.11 6.30
C CYS A 35 -11.95 11.22 7.65
N PRO A 36 -10.68 11.66 7.71
CA PRO A 36 -9.91 11.73 8.95
C PRO A 36 -10.39 12.82 9.92
N LEU A 37 -11.21 13.77 9.45
CA LEU A 37 -11.69 14.89 10.26
C LEU A 37 -13.10 14.63 10.83
N CYS A 38 -14.05 14.22 9.98
CA CYS A 38 -15.45 14.03 10.37
C CYS A 38 -15.91 12.57 10.44
N GLY A 39 -15.11 11.62 9.95
CA GLY A 39 -15.44 10.19 9.97
C GLY A 39 -16.41 9.72 8.88
N GLU A 40 -16.86 10.61 7.99
CA GLU A 40 -17.74 10.28 6.86
C GLU A 40 -17.11 9.15 6.00
N PRO A 41 -17.84 8.06 5.70
CA PRO A 41 -17.31 6.97 4.88
C PRO A 41 -17.12 7.42 3.43
N ALA A 42 -15.94 7.11 2.87
CA ALA A 42 -15.64 7.38 1.48
C ALA A 42 -16.57 6.57 0.55
N PRO A 43 -17.05 7.19 -0.55
CA PRO A 43 -17.88 6.50 -1.52
C PRO A 43 -17.08 5.38 -2.20
N GLY A 44 -17.41 4.12 -1.90
CA GLY A 44 -16.71 2.94 -2.43
C GLY A 44 -16.18 1.96 -1.38
N GLY A 45 -16.32 2.28 -0.09
CA GLY A 45 -15.92 1.41 1.02
C GLY A 45 -14.41 1.41 1.28
N GLU A 46 -13.98 0.64 2.28
CA GLU A 46 -12.56 0.45 2.58
C GLU A 46 -11.84 -0.15 1.37
N PRO A 47 -10.84 0.54 0.81
CA PRO A 47 -9.99 -0.07 -0.20
C PRO A 47 -9.23 -1.22 0.47
N SER A 48 -9.56 -2.45 0.07
CA SER A 48 -8.78 -3.62 0.44
C SER A 48 -7.41 -3.49 -0.21
N LEU A 49 -6.44 -2.90 0.50
CA LEU A 49 -5.04 -3.03 0.17
C LEU A 49 -4.73 -4.53 0.08
N PRO A 50 -4.24 -5.07 -1.06
CA PRO A 50 -3.82 -6.45 -1.13
C PRO A 50 -2.50 -6.57 -0.37
N TRP A 51 -2.58 -6.63 0.95
CA TRP A 51 -1.47 -6.89 1.86
C TRP A 51 -0.72 -8.17 1.44
N LEU A 52 -1.44 -9.15 0.88
CA LEU A 52 -0.85 -10.35 0.28
C LEU A 52 0.22 -10.06 -0.80
N LEU A 53 -0.02 -9.09 -1.70
CA LEU A 53 0.92 -8.78 -2.79
C LEU A 53 2.20 -8.09 -2.30
N ARG A 54 2.11 -7.34 -1.19
CA ARG A 54 3.26 -6.67 -0.58
C ARG A 54 4.12 -7.63 0.23
N VAL A 55 3.49 -8.62 0.88
CA VAL A 55 4.16 -9.68 1.64
C VAL A 55 5.10 -10.48 0.72
N ASP A 56 4.65 -10.86 -0.48
CA ASP A 56 5.43 -11.70 -1.39
C ASP A 56 6.75 -11.04 -1.85
N ARG A 57 6.69 -9.76 -2.23
CA ARG A 57 7.88 -9.00 -2.66
C ARG A 57 8.88 -8.79 -1.53
N PHE A 58 8.37 -8.58 -0.32
CA PHE A 58 9.19 -8.43 0.87
C PHE A 58 9.97 -9.72 1.16
N TRP A 59 9.33 -10.89 1.08
CA TRP A 59 10.00 -12.18 1.27
C TRP A 59 11.10 -12.43 0.25
N LEU A 60 10.87 -12.10 -1.03
CA LEU A 60 11.90 -12.19 -2.06
C LEU A 60 13.10 -11.28 -1.77
N GLY A 61 12.85 -10.05 -1.32
CA GLY A 61 13.91 -9.12 -0.92
C GLY A 61 14.70 -9.60 0.29
N LEU A 62 14.02 -10.13 1.30
CA LEU A 62 14.64 -10.69 2.51
C LEU A 62 15.50 -11.91 2.18
N ALA A 63 15.00 -12.82 1.34
CA ALA A 63 15.76 -13.99 0.89
C ALA A 63 17.04 -13.59 0.15
N ALA A 64 16.97 -12.58 -0.73
CA ALA A 64 18.14 -12.06 -1.44
C ALA A 64 19.19 -11.48 -0.48
N LEU A 65 18.78 -10.69 0.52
CA LEU A 65 19.68 -10.13 1.52
C LEU A 65 20.37 -11.20 2.35
N VAL A 66 19.62 -12.22 2.81
CA VAL A 66 20.18 -13.35 3.56
C VAL A 66 21.21 -14.10 2.71
N LEU A 67 20.92 -14.34 1.42
CA LEU A 67 21.82 -15.03 0.51
C LEU A 67 23.12 -14.22 0.28
N CYS A 68 23.02 -12.90 0.08
CA CYS A 68 24.19 -12.03 -0.02
C CYS A 68 25.03 -12.05 1.27
N SER A 69 24.38 -12.02 2.44
CA SER A 69 25.07 -12.08 3.73
C SER A 69 25.82 -13.40 3.90
N LEU A 70 25.20 -14.54 3.56
CA LEU A 70 25.83 -15.86 3.62
C LEU A 70 26.99 -15.97 2.62
N ALA A 71 26.84 -15.44 1.40
CA ALA A 71 27.90 -15.43 0.40
C ALA A 71 29.14 -14.65 0.89
N MET A 72 28.95 -13.46 1.46
CA MET A 72 30.05 -12.67 2.00
C MET A 72 30.75 -13.40 3.17
N ALA A 73 29.97 -14.00 4.09
CA ALA A 73 30.54 -14.78 5.18
C ALA A 73 31.34 -15.99 4.69
N ALA A 74 30.83 -16.71 3.69
CA ALA A 74 31.51 -17.85 3.08
C ALA A 74 32.81 -17.44 2.39
N LEU A 75 32.81 -16.30 1.67
CA LEU A 75 34.01 -15.75 1.05
C LEU A 75 35.08 -15.41 2.08
N VAL A 76 34.71 -14.78 3.20
CA VAL A 76 35.63 -14.45 4.30
C VAL A 76 36.24 -15.71 4.92
N LEU A 77 35.42 -16.74 5.19
CA LEU A 77 35.91 -18.01 5.71
C LEU A 77 36.86 -18.68 4.73
N PHE A 78 36.49 -18.71 3.45
CA PHE A 78 37.30 -19.32 2.41
C PHE A 78 38.66 -18.65 2.25
N THR A 79 38.72 -17.32 2.24
CA THR A 79 39.99 -16.59 2.16
C THR A 79 40.83 -16.78 3.41
N TYR A 80 40.22 -16.82 4.59
CA TYR A 80 40.92 -17.05 5.85
C TYR A 80 41.55 -18.44 5.94
N PHE A 81 40.86 -19.49 5.47
CA PHE A 81 41.39 -20.85 5.51
C PHE A 81 42.35 -21.19 4.37
N ARG A 82 42.33 -20.43 3.26
CA ARG A 82 43.30 -20.59 2.16
C ARG A 82 44.56 -19.74 2.30
N GLY A 83 44.55 -18.71 3.13
CA GLY A 83 45.72 -17.89 3.46
C GLY A 83 46.55 -18.54 4.55
#